data_AF-A0A7J6MQG0-F1
#
_entry.id   AF-A0A7J6MQG0-F1
#
_cell.length_a   1.000
_cell.length_b   1.000
_cell.length_c   1.000
_cell.angle_alpha   90.00
_cell.angle_beta   90.00
_cell.angle_gamma   90.00
#
_symmetry.space_group_name_H-M   'P 1'
#
loop_
_entity.id
_entity.type
_entity.pdbx_description
1 polymer ?
#
loop_
_entity_poly.entity_id
_entity_poly.type
_entity_poly.pdbx_seq_one_letter_code
_entity_poly.pdbx_strand_id
1 'polypeptide(L)'
;MIPHRSSIFSNEVLIAPSPERRSPFASTPGLMHSSGNPKRIRTMQLDSPRPDRPVWDTSRPETFEENLSELQKRFPDINRGIASSILETCNNSVADASISLRQLANASSGPVPTSRAGKRRLESDDEDDEGCTTVEQPLASSSDLSTSVKSGTKRGHDAMVSEHADLTGEQWAERLVLHLQGSPSLAIAKQRACEVLEAYERCVRERAAAESAGSKQEVEELQKKLHRHKTANKVLYRALHILNSRTNHCQDQAGSFGTGTEEPAVVEELRKKLEEAEAALRREKQTTDVLRYHLQQATSLNCVHLGGNGFGRGGGGIY
;
A
#
# COMPACT_ATOMS: atom_id res chain seq x y z
N MET A 1 -4.85 4.62 43.13
CA MET A 1 -6.18 3.97 42.99
C MET A 1 -6.90 4.65 41.84
N ILE A 2 -7.04 3.97 40.70
CA ILE A 2 -7.70 4.51 39.49
C ILE A 2 -8.89 3.59 39.19
N PRO A 3 -10.12 4.09 39.03
CA PRO A 3 -11.27 3.23 38.83
C PRO A 3 -11.37 2.77 37.36
N HIS A 4 -11.58 1.47 37.17
CA HIS A 4 -11.92 0.86 35.88
C HIS A 4 -13.34 1.27 35.47
N ARG A 5 -13.49 1.90 34.30
CA ARG A 5 -14.78 2.05 33.62
C ARG A 5 -15.06 0.81 32.80
N SER A 6 -15.97 -0.03 33.28
CA SER A 6 -16.58 -1.13 32.54
C SER A 6 -17.59 -0.56 31.53
N SER A 7 -17.25 -0.64 30.24
CA SER A 7 -18.16 -0.33 29.14
C SER A 7 -18.77 -1.64 28.63
N ILE A 8 -19.97 -1.95 29.12
CA ILE A 8 -20.80 -3.05 28.64
C ILE A 8 -21.74 -2.46 27.59
N PHE A 9 -21.44 -2.67 26.32
CA PHE A 9 -22.42 -2.53 25.24
C PHE A 9 -22.58 -3.89 24.57
N SER A 10 -23.60 -4.61 25.02
CA SER A 10 -24.13 -5.79 24.35
C SER A 10 -24.92 -5.32 23.13
N ASN A 11 -24.37 -5.54 21.93
CA ASN A 11 -25.13 -5.43 20.69
C ASN A 11 -25.82 -6.78 20.43
N GLU A 12 -27.05 -6.94 20.95
CA GLU A 12 -27.95 -7.97 20.47
C GLU A 12 -28.46 -7.58 19.07
N VAL A 13 -27.97 -8.29 18.05
CA VAL A 13 -28.50 -8.21 16.70
C VAL A 13 -29.65 -9.21 16.60
N LEU A 14 -30.88 -8.71 16.64
CA LEU A 14 -32.09 -9.47 16.31
C LEU A 14 -32.08 -9.85 14.82
N ILE A 15 -31.75 -11.10 14.53
CA ILE A 15 -31.90 -11.71 13.19
C ILE A 15 -33.35 -12.18 13.07
N ALA A 16 -34.16 -11.46 12.30
CA ALA A 16 -35.49 -11.90 11.93
C ALA A 16 -35.40 -13.03 10.87
N PRO A 17 -36.18 -14.13 10.99
CA PRO A 17 -36.18 -15.21 10.01
C PRO A 17 -36.88 -14.79 8.71
N SER A 18 -36.21 -15.04 7.57
CA SER A 18 -36.72 -14.79 6.22
C SER A 18 -37.80 -15.82 5.84
N PRO A 19 -38.91 -15.41 5.21
CA PRO A 19 -39.93 -16.34 4.74
C PRO A 19 -39.53 -17.02 3.43
N GLU A 20 -39.82 -18.32 3.39
CA GLU A 20 -39.60 -19.29 2.32
C GLU A 20 -40.13 -18.81 0.95
N ARG A 21 -39.27 -18.81 -0.08
CA ARG A 21 -39.69 -18.68 -1.47
C ARG A 21 -40.02 -20.06 -2.03
N ARG A 22 -41.31 -20.33 -2.22
CA ARG A 22 -41.80 -21.39 -3.11
C ARG A 22 -41.50 -21.00 -4.57
N SER A 23 -40.67 -21.79 -5.23
CA SER A 23 -40.56 -21.84 -6.69
C SER A 23 -41.76 -22.62 -7.24
N PRO A 24 -42.34 -22.19 -8.37
CA PRO A 24 -42.52 -23.22 -9.39
C PRO A 24 -42.33 -22.75 -10.84
N PHE A 25 -42.05 -23.75 -11.67
CA PHE A 25 -42.23 -23.87 -13.11
C PHE A 25 -41.25 -23.23 -14.11
N ALA A 26 -40.52 -24.16 -14.73
CA ALA A 26 -40.04 -24.22 -16.11
C ALA A 26 -40.80 -23.42 -17.17
N SER A 27 -40.06 -22.83 -18.13
CA SER A 27 -40.10 -23.23 -19.54
C SER A 27 -39.02 -22.50 -20.36
N THR A 28 -38.50 -23.23 -21.33
CA THR A 28 -37.37 -22.95 -22.24
C THR A 28 -37.85 -22.23 -23.54
N PRO A 29 -37.00 -22.05 -24.59
CA PRO A 29 -36.35 -20.80 -25.00
C PRO A 29 -36.97 -20.12 -26.25
N GLY A 30 -36.59 -18.87 -26.51
CA GLY A 30 -36.94 -18.16 -27.74
C GLY A 30 -35.85 -17.19 -28.21
N LEU A 31 -35.01 -17.64 -29.13
CA LEU A 31 -34.04 -16.84 -29.89
C LEU A 31 -34.79 -15.94 -30.90
N MET A 32 -34.68 -14.62 -30.76
CA MET A 32 -35.03 -13.65 -31.80
C MET A 32 -33.94 -12.57 -31.85
N HIS A 33 -33.12 -12.63 -32.90
CA HIS A 33 -32.19 -11.56 -33.25
C HIS A 33 -32.98 -10.36 -33.76
N SER A 34 -32.83 -9.20 -33.10
CA SER A 34 -33.34 -7.92 -33.62
C SER A 34 -32.21 -6.90 -33.64
N SER A 35 -31.65 -6.70 -34.82
CA SER A 35 -30.68 -5.66 -35.16
C SER A 35 -31.41 -4.31 -35.29
N GLY A 36 -31.61 -3.61 -34.18
CA GLY A 36 -32.13 -2.25 -34.16
C GLY A 36 -31.00 -1.24 -33.92
N ASN A 37 -30.56 -0.55 -34.97
CA ASN A 37 -29.68 0.62 -34.88
C ASN A 37 -30.38 1.75 -34.09
N PRO A 38 -29.89 2.17 -32.90
CA PRO A 38 -30.45 3.34 -32.24
C PRO A 38 -29.95 4.62 -32.90
N LYS A 39 -30.91 5.46 -33.26
CA LYS A 39 -30.75 6.78 -33.87
C LYS A 39 -29.90 7.70 -32.97
N ARG A 40 -28.94 8.37 -33.59
CA ARG A 40 -28.14 9.49 -33.06
C ARG A 40 -29.00 10.45 -32.21
N ILE A 41 -28.79 10.46 -30.91
CA ILE A 41 -29.26 11.52 -30.02
C ILE A 41 -28.31 12.71 -30.21
N ARG A 42 -28.89 13.83 -30.63
CA ARG A 42 -28.25 15.12 -30.85
C ARG A 42 -28.02 15.76 -29.48
N THR A 43 -26.80 15.64 -28.96
CA THR A 43 -26.38 16.28 -27.71
C THR A 43 -26.43 17.80 -27.88
N MET A 44 -27.26 18.45 -27.06
CA MET A 44 -27.26 19.90 -26.91
C MET A 44 -25.94 20.29 -26.25
N GLN A 45 -25.16 21.06 -26.99
CA GLN A 45 -23.85 21.58 -26.64
C GLN A 45 -24.06 22.67 -25.58
N LEU A 46 -23.86 22.32 -24.29
CA LEU A 46 -23.70 23.31 -23.24
C LEU A 46 -22.22 23.73 -23.22
N ASP A 47 -21.96 24.95 -23.69
CA ASP A 47 -20.70 25.66 -23.51
C ASP A 47 -20.48 25.93 -22.01
N SER A 48 -19.82 25.00 -21.34
CA SER A 48 -19.12 25.26 -20.09
C SER A 48 -17.62 25.27 -20.40
N PRO A 49 -16.89 26.36 -20.09
CA PRO A 49 -15.44 26.40 -20.24
C PRO A 49 -14.84 25.42 -19.25
N ARG A 50 -14.61 24.19 -19.71
CA ARG A 50 -13.84 23.19 -18.97
C ARG A 50 -12.39 23.68 -18.92
N PRO A 51 -11.74 23.66 -17.74
CA PRO A 51 -10.30 23.87 -17.68
C PRO A 51 -9.66 22.83 -18.58
N ASP A 52 -8.80 23.30 -19.49
CA ASP A 52 -8.09 22.53 -20.51
C ASP A 52 -7.55 21.24 -19.88
N ARG A 53 -8.27 20.14 -20.07
CA ARG A 53 -7.67 18.84 -19.88
C ARG A 53 -6.57 18.79 -20.91
N PRO A 54 -5.32 18.49 -20.53
CA PRO A 54 -4.29 18.23 -21.51
C PRO A 54 -4.89 17.19 -22.46
N VAL A 55 -5.09 17.59 -23.71
CA VAL A 55 -5.46 16.66 -24.76
C VAL A 55 -4.20 15.82 -24.89
N TRP A 56 -4.21 14.64 -24.29
CA TRP A 56 -3.17 13.66 -24.53
C TRP A 56 -3.41 13.28 -25.98
N ASP A 57 -2.69 13.96 -26.86
CA ASP A 57 -2.73 13.72 -28.28
C ASP A 57 -2.33 12.26 -28.43
N THR A 58 -3.34 11.41 -28.60
CA THR A 58 -3.20 9.94 -28.68
C THR A 58 -2.70 9.52 -30.04
N SER A 59 -2.29 10.50 -30.85
CA SER A 59 -1.52 10.31 -32.06
C SER A 59 -0.19 9.67 -31.67
N ARG A 60 -0.13 8.36 -31.91
CA ARG A 60 1.09 7.57 -31.79
C ARG A 60 2.16 8.25 -32.66
N PRO A 61 3.36 8.56 -32.13
CA PRO A 61 4.42 9.17 -32.94
C PRO A 61 4.73 8.30 -34.16
N GLU A 62 5.03 8.91 -35.31
CA GLU A 62 5.34 8.16 -36.54
C GLU A 62 6.52 7.19 -36.37
N THR A 63 7.44 7.50 -35.45
CA THR A 63 8.61 6.67 -35.11
C THR A 63 8.29 5.49 -34.20
N PHE A 64 7.03 5.34 -33.73
CA PHE A 64 6.66 4.31 -32.76
C PHE A 64 6.87 2.89 -33.28
N GLU A 65 6.43 2.58 -34.50
CA GLU A 65 6.57 1.24 -35.07
C GLU A 65 8.03 0.89 -35.39
N GLU A 66 8.85 1.90 -35.75
CA GLU A 66 10.28 1.72 -35.99
C GLU A 66 11.03 1.42 -34.68
N ASN A 67 10.77 2.20 -33.63
CA ASN A 67 11.32 2.00 -32.29
C ASN A 67 10.88 0.67 -31.67
N LEU A 68 9.62 0.27 -31.87
CA LEU A 68 9.10 -1.02 -31.44
C LEU A 68 9.81 -2.16 -32.16
N SER A 69 10.03 -2.03 -33.47
CA SER A 69 10.78 -3.02 -34.26
C SER A 69 12.24 -3.12 -33.81
N GLU A 70 12.87 -2.00 -33.44
CA GLU A 70 14.23 -2.00 -32.89
C GLU A 70 14.30 -2.70 -31.53
N LEU A 71 13.35 -2.41 -30.62
CA LEU A 71 13.27 -3.10 -29.33
C LEU A 71 13.05 -4.60 -29.49
N GLN A 72 12.22 -5.00 -30.44
CA GLN A 72 11.91 -6.40 -30.68
C GLN A 72 13.11 -7.17 -31.29
N LYS A 73 14.00 -6.50 -32.01
CA LYS A 73 15.31 -7.06 -32.42
C LYS A 73 16.25 -7.28 -31.24
N ARG A 74 16.22 -6.40 -30.23
CA ARG A 74 17.08 -6.50 -29.03
C ARG A 74 16.56 -7.49 -28.00
N PHE A 75 15.24 -7.71 -27.94
CA PHE A 75 14.58 -8.59 -26.98
C PHE A 75 13.60 -9.54 -27.68
N PRO A 76 14.09 -10.54 -28.44
CA PRO A 76 13.25 -11.43 -29.23
C PRO A 76 12.30 -12.30 -28.39
N ASP A 77 12.69 -12.57 -27.13
CA ASP A 77 11.91 -13.42 -26.22
C ASP A 77 10.74 -12.67 -25.54
N ILE A 78 10.71 -11.34 -25.63
CA ILE A 78 9.67 -10.51 -24.97
C ILE A 78 8.49 -10.32 -25.92
N ASN A 79 7.27 -10.52 -25.39
CA ASN A 79 6.03 -10.32 -26.13
C ASN A 79 5.91 -8.86 -26.64
N ARG A 80 5.56 -8.71 -27.93
CA ARG A 80 5.39 -7.41 -28.60
C ARG A 80 4.47 -6.44 -27.85
N GLY A 81 3.40 -6.94 -27.23
CA GLY A 81 2.46 -6.13 -26.46
C GLY A 81 3.09 -5.51 -25.22
N ILE A 82 3.97 -6.25 -24.54
CA ILE A 82 4.72 -5.75 -23.37
C ILE A 82 5.73 -4.68 -23.82
N ALA A 83 6.47 -4.94 -24.89
CA ALA A 83 7.41 -3.97 -25.45
C ALA A 83 6.70 -2.67 -25.91
N SER A 84 5.52 -2.80 -26.54
CA SER A 84 4.68 -1.68 -26.97
C SER A 84 4.22 -0.84 -25.76
N SER A 85 3.71 -1.48 -24.71
CA SER A 85 3.23 -0.77 -23.51
C SER A 85 4.36 -0.06 -22.76
N ILE A 86 5.53 -0.69 -22.67
CA ILE A 86 6.71 -0.05 -22.06
C ILE A 86 7.18 1.13 -22.92
N LEU A 87 7.21 1.00 -24.24
CA LEU A 87 7.60 2.08 -25.14
C LEU A 87 6.64 3.28 -25.05
N GLU A 88 5.33 3.03 -24.92
CA GLU A 88 4.33 4.08 -24.66
C GLU A 88 4.58 4.77 -23.31
N THR A 89 4.88 4.00 -22.26
CA THR A 89 5.16 4.53 -20.92
C THR A 89 6.47 5.34 -20.88
N CYS A 90 7.46 4.95 -21.67
CA CYS A 90 8.73 5.66 -21.83
C CYS A 90 8.69 6.79 -22.86
N ASN A 91 7.49 7.30 -23.21
CA ASN A 91 7.30 8.40 -24.16
C ASN A 91 8.04 8.18 -25.50
N ASN A 92 7.98 6.94 -26.01
CA ASN A 92 8.64 6.51 -27.24
C ASN A 92 10.19 6.60 -27.23
N SER A 93 10.83 6.58 -26.05
CA SER A 93 12.30 6.50 -25.89
C SER A 93 12.80 5.06 -25.89
N VAL A 94 13.56 4.66 -26.92
CA VAL A 94 14.16 3.32 -27.04
C VAL A 94 15.16 3.03 -25.93
N ALA A 95 15.94 4.04 -25.51
CA ALA A 95 16.96 3.89 -24.48
C ALA A 95 16.32 3.51 -23.14
N ASP A 96 15.28 4.24 -22.71
CA ASP A 96 14.59 4.02 -21.45
C ASP A 96 13.80 2.71 -21.46
N ALA A 97 13.08 2.45 -22.55
CA ALA A 97 12.34 1.20 -22.73
C ALA A 97 13.28 -0.02 -22.68
N SER A 98 14.50 0.09 -23.22
CA SER A 98 15.51 -0.98 -23.14
C SER A 98 16.05 -1.24 -21.74
N ILE A 99 16.06 -0.23 -20.86
CA ILE A 99 16.44 -0.36 -19.45
C ILE A 99 15.32 -1.07 -18.70
N SER A 100 14.07 -0.63 -18.87
CA SER A 100 12.90 -1.26 -18.26
C SER A 100 12.71 -2.71 -18.70
N LEU A 101 12.91 -3.02 -19.98
CA LEU A 101 12.84 -4.39 -20.50
C LEU A 101 13.96 -5.27 -19.95
N ARG A 102 15.18 -4.75 -19.78
CA ARG A 102 16.28 -5.48 -19.11
C ARG A 102 15.95 -5.77 -17.64
N GLN A 103 15.38 -4.81 -16.94
CA GLN A 103 14.95 -5.03 -15.55
C GLN A 103 13.88 -6.13 -15.46
N LEU A 104 12.92 -6.12 -16.39
CA LEU A 104 11.87 -7.15 -16.46
C LEU A 104 12.44 -8.54 -16.82
N ALA A 105 13.37 -8.60 -17.78
CA ALA A 105 14.05 -9.84 -18.15
C ALA A 105 14.89 -10.40 -17.00
N ASN A 106 15.61 -9.54 -16.28
CA ASN A 106 16.40 -9.92 -15.11
C ASN A 106 15.52 -10.36 -13.93
N ALA A 107 14.36 -9.73 -13.73
CA ALA A 107 13.39 -10.14 -12.72
C ALA A 107 12.78 -11.51 -13.03
N SER A 108 12.56 -11.82 -14.31
CA SER A 108 12.07 -13.13 -14.76
C SER A 108 13.16 -14.22 -14.78
N SER A 109 14.43 -13.83 -14.95
CA SER A 109 15.58 -14.76 -15.03
C SER A 109 16.34 -14.89 -13.71
N GLY A 110 15.93 -14.16 -12.67
CA GLY A 110 16.45 -14.37 -11.33
C GLY A 110 16.30 -15.83 -10.96
N PRO A 111 17.29 -16.45 -10.29
CA PRO A 111 17.18 -17.81 -9.82
C PRO A 111 15.91 -17.85 -8.99
N VAL A 112 14.86 -18.50 -9.52
CA VAL A 112 13.68 -18.83 -8.73
C VAL A 112 14.27 -19.45 -7.48
N PRO A 113 14.18 -18.80 -6.31
CA PRO A 113 14.68 -19.44 -5.11
C PRO A 113 13.82 -20.69 -5.03
N THR A 114 14.43 -21.83 -5.33
CA THR A 114 13.85 -23.14 -5.08
C THR A 114 13.82 -23.25 -3.57
N SER A 115 12.88 -22.51 -2.97
CA SER A 115 12.48 -22.65 -1.60
C SER A 115 11.80 -24.01 -1.56
N ARG A 116 12.65 -24.99 -1.31
CA ARG A 116 12.34 -26.39 -1.09
C ARG A 116 11.61 -26.48 0.26
N ALA A 117 10.36 -26.01 0.33
CA ALA A 117 9.37 -26.35 1.36
C ALA A 117 8.05 -25.64 1.05
N GLY A 118 7.10 -26.36 0.45
CA GLY A 118 5.72 -25.90 0.36
C GLY A 118 5.13 -25.99 -1.04
N LYS A 119 4.98 -27.22 -1.55
CA LYS A 119 4.07 -27.55 -2.63
C LYS A 119 2.64 -27.29 -2.14
N ARG A 120 2.19 -26.03 -2.13
CA ARG A 120 0.77 -25.69 -2.11
C ARG A 120 0.35 -25.40 -3.54
N ARG A 121 -0.21 -26.45 -4.11
CA ARG A 121 -1.09 -26.49 -5.27
C ARG A 121 -1.98 -25.24 -5.23
N LEU A 122 -1.89 -24.39 -6.25
CA LEU A 122 -2.97 -23.46 -6.59
C LEU A 122 -4.13 -24.33 -7.07
N GLU A 123 -4.99 -24.74 -6.14
CA GLU A 123 -6.39 -25.02 -6.46
C GLU A 123 -7.15 -23.74 -6.15
N SER A 124 -7.98 -23.33 -7.12
CA SER A 124 -8.88 -22.19 -7.04
C SER A 124 -9.64 -22.21 -5.72
N ASP A 125 -9.44 -21.20 -4.90
CA ASP A 125 -10.21 -20.94 -3.68
C ASP A 125 -11.40 -20.05 -4.04
N ASP A 126 -12.28 -20.61 -4.88
CA ASP A 126 -13.70 -20.28 -4.91
C ASP A 126 -14.37 -21.38 -4.08
N GLU A 127 -14.53 -21.18 -2.76
CA GLU A 127 -15.71 -21.61 -1.99
C GLU A 127 -15.58 -21.22 -0.49
N ASP A 128 -16.62 -20.52 -0.04
CA ASP A 128 -17.22 -20.46 1.29
C ASP A 128 -16.54 -21.19 2.46
N ASP A 129 -16.16 -20.43 3.50
CA ASP A 129 -16.29 -20.94 4.88
C ASP A 129 -16.58 -19.83 5.90
N GLU A 130 -17.79 -19.90 6.44
CA GLU A 130 -18.24 -19.30 7.69
C GLU A 130 -17.58 -20.06 8.86
N GLY A 131 -16.36 -19.67 9.24
CA GLY A 131 -15.61 -20.37 10.28
C GLY A 131 -15.05 -19.43 11.34
N CYS A 132 -15.85 -19.14 12.37
CA CYS A 132 -15.39 -18.57 13.64
C CYS A 132 -14.33 -19.49 14.26
N THR A 133 -13.05 -19.16 14.11
CA THR A 133 -11.98 -19.78 14.92
C THR A 133 -11.22 -18.71 15.67
N THR A 134 -11.51 -18.63 16.96
CA THR A 134 -10.65 -18.09 18.01
C THR A 134 -9.24 -18.64 17.84
N VAL A 135 -8.28 -17.78 17.47
CA VAL A 135 -6.87 -18.14 17.43
C VAL A 135 -6.31 -17.96 18.84
N GLU A 136 -6.10 -19.07 19.55
CA GLU A 136 -5.20 -19.11 20.69
C GLU A 136 -3.78 -18.78 20.20
N GLN A 137 -3.18 -17.76 20.82
CA GLN A 137 -1.78 -17.41 20.64
C GLN A 137 -0.88 -18.55 21.14
N PRO A 138 0.07 -19.05 20.34
CA PRO A 138 1.16 -19.84 20.87
C PRO A 138 2.16 -18.90 21.54
N LEU A 139 2.30 -19.03 22.86
CA LEU A 139 3.42 -18.54 23.66
C LEU A 139 4.72 -19.19 23.18
N ALA A 140 5.34 -18.65 22.13
CA ALA A 140 6.71 -18.98 21.77
C ALA A 140 7.66 -18.18 22.67
N SER A 141 8.17 -18.86 23.69
CA SER A 141 9.34 -18.44 24.47
C SER A 141 10.53 -18.24 23.52
N SER A 142 10.86 -16.99 23.22
CA SER A 142 12.19 -16.63 22.76
C SER A 142 13.09 -16.47 23.98
N SER A 143 13.97 -17.45 24.17
CA SER A 143 15.09 -17.36 25.11
C SER A 143 16.02 -16.22 24.69
N ASP A 144 15.79 -15.04 25.26
CA ASP A 144 16.78 -13.98 25.31
C ASP A 144 17.90 -14.40 26.26
N LEU A 145 18.97 -14.96 25.69
CA LEU A 145 20.29 -14.99 26.30
C LEU A 145 20.86 -13.57 26.31
N SER A 146 20.21 -12.70 27.08
CA SER A 146 20.80 -11.45 27.54
C SER A 146 21.87 -11.82 28.55
N THR A 147 23.12 -11.83 28.12
CA THR A 147 24.29 -11.72 29.00
C THR A 147 24.22 -10.37 29.71
N SER A 148 23.37 -10.31 30.73
CA SER A 148 23.29 -9.23 31.70
C SER A 148 24.54 -9.32 32.56
N VAL A 149 25.63 -8.73 32.04
CA VAL A 149 26.77 -8.38 32.86
C VAL A 149 26.26 -7.31 33.81
N LYS A 150 25.89 -7.76 35.01
CA LYS A 150 25.47 -6.95 36.14
C LYS A 150 26.68 -6.13 36.60
N SER A 151 26.95 -5.05 35.88
CA SER A 151 27.85 -3.99 36.30
C SER A 151 27.20 -3.26 37.47
N GLY A 152 27.39 -3.81 38.66
CA GLY A 152 27.15 -3.09 39.90
C GLY A 152 28.04 -1.84 39.97
N THR A 153 27.54 -0.83 40.66
CA THR A 153 28.22 0.41 41.12
C THR A 153 28.41 1.55 40.10
N LYS A 154 27.43 2.46 40.06
CA LYS A 154 27.54 3.84 40.63
C LYS A 154 26.27 4.64 40.29
N ARG A 155 25.37 4.73 41.27
CA ARG A 155 24.04 5.39 41.23
C ARG A 155 24.10 6.94 41.12
N GLY A 156 25.21 7.50 40.64
CA GLY A 156 25.44 8.94 40.59
C GLY A 156 25.74 9.51 39.20
N HIS A 157 25.87 8.66 38.17
CA HIS A 157 26.25 9.11 36.82
C HIS A 157 25.06 9.27 35.86
N ASP A 158 23.87 8.81 36.25
CA ASP A 158 22.67 8.82 35.41
C ASP A 158 21.99 10.20 35.34
N ALA A 159 22.15 11.02 36.39
CA ALA A 159 21.53 12.35 36.43
C ALA A 159 22.10 13.31 35.36
N MET A 160 23.34 13.10 34.92
CA MET A 160 23.91 13.92 33.84
C MET A 160 23.44 13.49 32.44
N VAL A 161 22.90 12.27 32.27
CA VAL A 161 22.50 11.80 30.94
C VAL A 161 21.20 12.49 30.47
N SER A 162 20.27 12.78 31.39
CA SER A 162 19.00 13.45 31.03
C SER A 162 19.17 14.90 30.54
N GLU A 163 20.19 15.64 30.98
CA GLU A 163 20.42 17.01 30.49
C GLU A 163 21.04 17.05 29.09
N HIS A 164 21.40 15.90 28.52
CA HIS A 164 22.19 15.84 27.29
C HIS A 164 21.42 15.29 26.08
N ALA A 165 20.16 14.88 26.27
CA ALA A 165 19.33 14.29 25.23
C ALA A 165 19.08 15.22 24.03
N ASP A 166 19.02 16.53 24.28
CA ASP A 166 18.66 17.54 23.27
C ASP A 166 19.87 18.23 22.62
N LEU A 167 21.09 17.83 22.98
CA LEU A 167 22.29 18.47 22.45
C LEU A 167 22.51 18.13 20.96
N THR A 168 22.85 19.15 20.17
CA THR A 168 23.28 19.01 18.77
C THR A 168 24.74 18.53 18.71
N GLY A 169 25.17 18.01 17.55
CA GLY A 169 26.56 17.55 17.36
C GLY A 169 27.59 18.65 17.62
N GLU A 170 27.26 19.90 17.26
CA GLU A 170 28.11 21.06 17.50
C GLU A 170 28.27 21.36 19.00
N GLN A 171 27.17 21.28 19.76
CA GLN A 171 27.19 21.50 21.21
C GLN A 171 28.00 20.42 21.95
N TRP A 172 27.99 19.18 21.45
CA TRP A 172 28.85 18.12 21.96
C TRP A 172 30.34 18.41 21.71
N ALA A 173 30.67 18.96 20.54
CA ALA A 173 32.04 19.37 20.21
C ALA A 173 32.51 20.54 21.10
N GLU A 174 31.67 21.56 21.29
CA GLU A 174 31.96 22.67 22.20
C GLU A 174 32.18 22.19 23.64
N ARG A 175 31.33 21.28 24.12
CA ARG A 175 31.45 20.68 25.46
C ARG A 175 32.74 19.89 25.62
N LEU A 176 33.15 19.15 24.59
CA LEU A 176 34.42 18.43 24.59
C LEU A 176 35.60 19.42 24.70
N VAL A 177 35.59 20.50 23.93
CA VAL A 177 36.63 21.55 23.99
C VAL A 177 36.67 22.18 25.39
N LEU A 178 35.52 22.51 25.97
CA LEU A 178 35.42 23.07 27.32
C LEU A 178 35.96 22.12 28.40
N HIS A 179 35.70 20.82 28.30
CA HIS A 179 36.23 19.81 29.25
C HIS A 179 37.75 19.61 29.12
N LEU A 180 38.28 19.77 27.92
CA LEU A 180 39.70 19.67 27.63
C LEU A 180 40.46 20.92 28.08
N GLN A 181 39.85 22.11 27.95
CA GLN A 181 40.42 23.37 28.37
C GLN A 181 40.67 23.37 29.89
N GLY A 182 41.91 23.60 30.30
CA GLY A 182 42.30 23.54 31.72
C GLY A 182 42.66 22.15 32.23
N SER A 183 42.87 21.17 31.36
CA SER A 183 43.46 19.87 31.75
C SER A 183 44.95 20.03 32.04
N PRO A 184 45.45 19.66 33.25
CA PRO A 184 46.85 19.89 33.64
C PRO A 184 47.83 18.88 33.03
N SER A 185 47.34 17.80 32.43
CA SER A 185 48.16 16.80 31.75
C SER A 185 47.40 16.15 30.59
N LEU A 186 48.16 15.58 29.65
CA LEU A 186 47.59 14.84 28.51
C LEU A 186 46.79 13.61 28.95
N ALA A 187 47.21 12.94 30.03
CA ALA A 187 46.52 11.76 30.54
C ALA A 187 45.10 12.11 31.04
N ILE A 188 44.97 13.21 31.79
CA ILE A 188 43.68 13.70 32.30
C ILE A 188 42.80 14.20 31.15
N ALA A 189 43.39 14.90 30.17
CA ALA A 189 42.68 15.34 28.98
C ALA A 189 42.07 14.15 28.20
N LYS A 190 42.86 13.08 27.99
CA LYS A 190 42.37 11.85 27.34
C LYS A 190 41.24 11.20 28.13
N GLN A 191 41.38 11.09 29.45
CA GLN A 191 40.33 10.52 30.31
C GLN A 191 39.02 11.31 30.17
N ARG A 192 39.08 12.64 30.28
CA ARG A 192 37.89 13.51 30.12
C ARG A 192 37.28 13.42 28.73
N ALA A 193 38.11 13.33 27.68
CA ALA A 193 37.62 13.13 26.32
C ALA A 193 36.86 11.80 26.19
N CYS A 194 37.39 10.70 26.73
CA CYS A 194 36.70 9.42 26.73
C CYS A 194 35.34 9.52 27.44
N GLU A 195 35.29 10.16 28.62
CA GLU A 195 34.03 10.34 29.37
C GLU A 195 32.96 11.11 28.57
N VAL A 196 33.35 12.19 27.88
CA VAL A 196 32.43 12.98 27.03
C VAL A 196 31.99 12.19 25.80
N LEU A 197 32.91 11.48 25.14
CA LEU A 197 32.61 10.68 23.95
C LEU A 197 31.71 9.48 24.26
N GLU A 198 31.91 8.81 25.40
CA GLU A 198 31.03 7.73 25.87
C GLU A 198 29.63 8.25 26.20
N ALA A 199 29.52 9.45 26.76
CA ALA A 199 28.23 10.09 26.99
C ALA A 199 27.51 10.44 25.68
N TYR A 200 28.24 10.97 24.69
CA TYR A 200 27.73 11.21 23.35
C TYR A 200 27.25 9.91 22.67
N GLU A 201 28.05 8.85 22.73
CA GLU A 201 27.68 7.55 22.14
C GLU A 201 26.39 6.99 22.75
N ARG A 202 26.24 7.07 24.09
CA ARG A 202 25.00 6.68 24.78
C ARG A 202 23.80 7.49 24.29
N CYS A 203 23.94 8.81 24.21
CA CYS A 203 22.87 9.69 23.73
C CYS A 203 22.45 9.37 22.29
N VAL A 204 23.41 9.13 21.38
CA VAL A 204 23.13 8.76 19.99
C VAL A 204 22.40 7.42 19.91
N ARG A 205 22.84 6.42 20.70
CA ARG A 205 22.23 5.10 20.72
C ARG A 205 20.80 5.14 21.25
N GLU A 206 20.54 5.93 22.29
CA GLU A 206 19.21 6.13 22.85
C GLU A 206 18.27 6.83 21.87
N ARG A 207 18.75 7.89 21.20
CA ARG A 207 17.99 8.58 20.15
C ARG A 207 17.63 7.65 18.99
N ALA A 208 18.60 6.87 18.49
CA ALA A 208 18.35 5.89 17.45
C ALA A 208 17.36 4.80 17.89
N ALA A 209 17.42 4.37 19.16
CA ALA A 209 16.45 3.43 19.72
C ALA A 209 15.04 4.05 19.78
N ALA A 210 14.91 5.30 20.23
CA ALA A 210 13.64 6.02 20.30
C ALA A 210 13.02 6.24 18.90
N GLU A 211 13.83 6.64 17.92
CA GLU A 211 13.42 6.78 16.51
C GLU A 211 12.97 5.42 15.91
N SER A 212 13.69 4.35 16.23
CA SER A 212 13.32 3.00 15.80
C SER A 212 12.01 2.52 16.44
N ALA A 213 11.71 2.94 17.67
CA ALA A 213 10.46 2.61 18.35
C ALA A 213 9.29 3.41 17.78
N GLY A 214 9.47 4.72 17.55
CA GLY A 214 8.46 5.58 16.94
C GLY A 214 8.08 5.13 15.53
N SER A 215 9.08 4.80 14.70
CA SER A 215 8.85 4.31 13.34
C SER A 215 8.13 2.95 13.31
N LYS A 216 8.44 2.02 14.23
CA LYS A 216 7.70 0.75 14.36
C LYS A 216 6.23 0.96 14.69
N GLN A 217 5.93 1.88 15.61
CA GLN A 217 4.55 2.21 15.97
C GLN A 217 3.77 2.81 14.80
N GLU A 218 4.39 3.71 14.04
CA GLU A 218 3.77 4.30 12.84
C GLU A 218 3.47 3.22 11.78
N VAL A 219 4.42 2.31 11.53
CA VAL A 219 4.23 1.19 10.60
C VAL A 219 3.07 0.30 11.03
N GLU A 220 2.96 -0.03 12.31
CA GLU A 220 1.85 -0.82 12.85
C GLU A 220 0.50 -0.11 12.67
N GLU A 221 0.44 1.20 12.95
CA GLU A 221 -0.77 2.00 12.76
C GLU A 221 -1.20 2.04 11.28
N LEU A 222 -0.25 2.22 10.36
CA LEU A 222 -0.51 2.20 8.91
C LEU A 222 -0.99 0.83 8.44
N GLN A 223 -0.41 -0.26 8.93
CA GLN A 223 -0.88 -1.62 8.63
C GLN A 223 -2.32 -1.84 9.12
N LYS A 224 -2.66 -1.35 10.31
CA LYS A 224 -4.02 -1.41 10.85
C LYS A 224 -5.02 -0.62 10.00
N LYS A 225 -4.65 0.59 9.56
CA LYS A 225 -5.46 1.41 8.64
C LYS A 225 -5.67 0.69 7.30
N LEU A 226 -4.61 0.13 6.72
CA LEU A 226 -4.67 -0.64 5.47
C LEU A 226 -5.63 -1.82 5.59
N HIS A 227 -5.57 -2.58 6.70
CA HIS A 227 -6.46 -3.70 6.93
C HIS A 227 -7.94 -3.26 7.00
N ARG A 228 -8.24 -2.18 7.74
CA ARG A 228 -9.59 -1.60 7.79
C ARG A 228 -10.12 -1.22 6.40
N HIS A 229 -9.29 -0.58 5.58
CA HIS A 229 -9.67 -0.21 4.21
C HIS A 229 -9.89 -1.44 3.33
N LYS A 230 -9.08 -2.49 3.44
CA LYS A 230 -9.31 -3.76 2.73
C LYS A 230 -10.66 -4.38 3.11
N THR A 231 -10.99 -4.41 4.40
CA THR A 231 -12.26 -4.93 4.89
C THR A 231 -13.44 -4.10 4.38
N ALA A 232 -13.33 -2.76 4.43
CA ALA A 232 -14.37 -1.87 3.88
C ALA A 232 -14.57 -2.10 2.37
N ASN A 233 -13.49 -2.20 1.59
CA ASN A 233 -13.57 -2.50 0.16
C ASN A 233 -14.26 -3.84 -0.11
N LYS A 234 -13.98 -4.88 0.68
CA LYS A 234 -14.67 -6.18 0.55
C LYS A 234 -16.18 -6.04 0.74
N VAL A 235 -16.61 -5.27 1.74
CA VAL A 235 -18.04 -4.98 1.98
C VAL A 235 -18.65 -4.21 0.81
N LEU A 236 -17.95 -3.20 0.29
CA LEU A 236 -18.40 -2.42 -0.86
C LEU A 236 -18.52 -3.26 -2.12
N TYR A 237 -17.57 -4.15 -2.42
CA TYR A 237 -17.67 -5.06 -3.56
C TYR A 237 -18.87 -6.00 -3.44
N ARG A 238 -19.13 -6.53 -2.24
CA ARG A 238 -20.32 -7.36 -1.99
C ARG A 238 -21.61 -6.57 -2.22
N ALA A 239 -21.67 -5.33 -1.72
CA ALA A 239 -22.82 -4.45 -1.91
C ALA A 239 -23.04 -4.09 -3.40
N LEU A 240 -21.97 -3.78 -4.12
CA LEU A 240 -21.99 -3.50 -5.56
C LEU A 240 -22.49 -4.71 -6.35
N HIS A 241 -22.00 -5.90 -6.03
CA HIS A 241 -22.45 -7.14 -6.66
C HIS A 241 -23.95 -7.36 -6.44
N ILE A 242 -24.44 -7.23 -5.19
CA ILE A 242 -25.87 -7.33 -4.87
C ILE A 242 -26.70 -6.31 -5.65
N LEU A 243 -26.22 -5.07 -5.75
CA LEU A 243 -26.91 -4.01 -6.49
C LEU A 243 -26.97 -4.35 -7.98
N ASN A 244 -25.86 -4.80 -8.58
CA ASN A 244 -25.81 -5.19 -9.98
C ASN A 244 -26.75 -6.37 -10.27
N SER A 245 -26.75 -7.40 -9.43
CA SER A 245 -27.70 -8.52 -9.54
C SER A 245 -29.16 -8.06 -9.48
N ARG A 246 -29.49 -7.09 -8.61
CA ARG A 246 -30.84 -6.51 -8.53
C ARG A 246 -31.20 -5.70 -9.77
N THR A 247 -30.28 -4.86 -10.26
CA THR A 247 -30.46 -4.07 -11.49
C THR A 247 -30.74 -4.98 -12.68
N ASN A 248 -29.94 -6.05 -12.84
CA ASN A 248 -30.15 -7.02 -13.92
C ASN A 248 -31.51 -7.73 -13.77
N HIS A 249 -31.88 -8.14 -12.56
CA HIS A 249 -33.19 -8.76 -12.32
C HIS A 249 -34.37 -7.83 -12.66
N CYS A 250 -34.28 -6.54 -12.30
CA CYS A 250 -35.29 -5.55 -12.68
C CYS A 250 -35.32 -5.34 -14.20
N GLN A 251 -34.17 -5.32 -14.86
CA GLN A 251 -34.07 -5.17 -16.32
C GLN A 251 -34.67 -6.38 -17.05
N ASP A 252 -34.42 -7.59 -16.56
CA ASP A 252 -35.01 -8.82 -17.10
C ASP A 252 -36.53 -8.83 -16.93
N GLN A 253 -37.03 -8.37 -15.77
CA GLN A 253 -38.48 -8.21 -15.54
C GLN A 253 -39.11 -7.14 -16.42
N ALA A 254 -38.47 -5.98 -16.59
CA ALA A 254 -38.96 -4.92 -17.49
C ALA A 254 -38.97 -5.37 -18.96
N GLY A 255 -38.01 -6.20 -19.38
CA GLY A 255 -38.04 -6.84 -20.69
C GLY A 255 -39.19 -7.84 -20.87
N SER A 256 -39.67 -8.44 -19.78
CA SER A 256 -40.79 -9.39 -19.78
C SER A 256 -42.17 -8.72 -19.65
N PHE A 257 -42.27 -7.56 -18.99
CA PHE A 257 -43.49 -6.74 -18.91
C PHE A 257 -43.56 -5.80 -20.12
N GLY A 258 -43.95 -6.35 -21.27
CA GLY A 258 -43.99 -5.63 -22.54
C GLY A 258 -44.75 -4.31 -22.52
N THR A 259 -44.13 -3.27 -23.10
CA THR A 259 -44.77 -2.16 -23.84
C THR A 259 -45.96 -1.46 -23.19
N GLY A 260 -45.99 -1.34 -21.87
CA GLY A 260 -46.91 -0.46 -21.14
C GLY A 260 -46.33 0.96 -21.07
N THR A 261 -47.00 1.93 -21.69
CA THR A 261 -46.54 3.29 -22.03
C THR A 261 -46.12 4.23 -20.88
N GLU A 262 -46.00 3.75 -19.63
CA GLU A 262 -45.77 4.60 -18.44
C GLU A 262 -44.42 4.39 -17.72
N GLU A 263 -43.57 3.46 -18.18
CA GLU A 263 -42.30 3.12 -17.50
C GLU A 263 -41.01 3.92 -17.85
N PRO A 264 -40.94 4.92 -18.77
CA PRO A 264 -39.67 5.53 -19.14
C PRO A 264 -39.08 6.44 -18.04
N ALA A 265 -39.91 7.05 -17.20
CA ALA A 265 -39.46 7.98 -16.16
C ALA A 265 -38.68 7.29 -15.03
N VAL A 266 -39.13 6.11 -14.60
CA VAL A 266 -38.46 5.33 -13.53
C VAL A 266 -37.13 4.79 -14.04
N VAL A 267 -37.07 4.34 -15.29
CA VAL A 267 -35.83 3.88 -15.92
C VAL A 267 -34.82 5.02 -16.06
N GLU A 268 -35.27 6.24 -16.38
CA GLU A 268 -34.38 7.40 -16.44
C GLU A 268 -33.83 7.77 -15.05
N GLU A 269 -34.66 7.74 -14.00
CA GLU A 269 -34.21 8.00 -12.63
C GLU A 269 -33.20 6.96 -12.14
N LEU A 270 -33.43 5.67 -12.45
CA LEU A 270 -32.48 4.61 -12.12
C LEU A 270 -31.15 4.76 -12.87
N ARG A 271 -31.17 5.15 -14.15
CA ARG A 271 -29.95 5.48 -14.90
C ARG A 271 -29.19 6.64 -14.30
N LYS A 272 -29.90 7.70 -13.90
CA LYS A 272 -29.28 8.85 -13.21
C LYS A 272 -28.60 8.43 -11.91
N LYS A 273 -29.27 7.61 -11.09
CA LYS A 273 -28.69 7.07 -9.83
C LYS A 273 -27.47 6.19 -10.08
N LEU A 274 -27.47 5.39 -11.15
CA LEU A 274 -26.32 4.58 -11.55
C LEU A 274 -25.12 5.47 -11.92
N GLU A 275 -25.35 6.50 -12.74
CA GLU A 275 -24.30 7.43 -13.17
C GLU A 275 -23.71 8.22 -11.98
N GLU A 276 -24.56 8.64 -11.04
CA GLU A 276 -24.12 9.27 -9.78
C GLU A 276 -23.25 8.33 -8.93
N ALA A 277 -23.62 7.05 -8.82
CA ALA A 277 -22.85 6.05 -8.10
C ALA A 277 -21.50 5.75 -8.77
N GLU A 278 -21.45 5.63 -10.09
CA GLU A 278 -20.20 5.47 -10.84
C GLU A 278 -19.28 6.69 -10.71
N ALA A 279 -19.85 7.89 -10.70
CA ALA A 279 -19.11 9.13 -10.47
C ALA A 279 -18.55 9.22 -9.05
N ALA A 280 -19.26 8.69 -8.04
CA ALA A 280 -18.75 8.58 -6.68
C ALA A 280 -17.59 7.57 -6.60
N LEU A 281 -17.72 6.39 -7.22
CA LEU A 281 -16.67 5.37 -7.28
C LEU A 281 -15.38 5.91 -7.92
N ARG A 282 -15.50 6.67 -9.02
CA ARG A 282 -14.34 7.30 -9.67
C ARG A 282 -13.62 8.29 -8.76
N ARG A 283 -14.36 9.09 -7.98
CA ARG A 283 -13.76 10.02 -7.00
C ARG A 283 -13.03 9.28 -5.89
N GLU A 284 -13.61 8.20 -5.36
CA GLU A 284 -13.00 7.40 -4.31
C GLU A 284 -11.76 6.63 -4.80
N LYS A 285 -11.76 6.18 -6.06
CA LYS A 285 -10.57 5.60 -6.68
C LYS A 285 -9.44 6.62 -6.79
N GLN A 286 -9.74 7.85 -7.23
CA GLN A 286 -8.76 8.93 -7.32
C GLN A 286 -8.17 9.28 -5.95
N THR A 287 -8.99 9.37 -4.89
CA THR A 287 -8.48 9.63 -3.53
C THR A 287 -7.61 8.48 -3.03
N THR A 288 -7.97 7.23 -3.32
CA THR A 288 -7.17 6.05 -2.98
C THR A 288 -5.81 6.05 -3.68
N ASP A 289 -5.76 6.41 -4.96
CA ASP A 289 -4.52 6.47 -5.72
C ASP A 289 -3.59 7.59 -5.21
N VAL A 290 -4.14 8.75 -4.83
CA VAL A 290 -3.39 9.83 -4.18
C VAL A 290 -2.81 9.38 -2.83
N LEU A 291 -3.60 8.69 -2.00
CA LEU A 291 -3.12 8.14 -0.73
C LEU A 291 -2.02 7.09 -0.93
N ARG A 292 -2.15 6.21 -1.93
CA ARG A 292 -1.11 5.24 -2.29
C ARG A 292 0.18 5.92 -2.68
N TYR A 293 0.10 6.99 -3.49
CA TYR A 293 1.25 7.79 -3.87
C TYR A 293 1.95 8.41 -2.64
N HIS A 294 1.21 9.02 -1.71
CA HIS A 294 1.81 9.57 -0.49
C HIS A 294 2.44 8.51 0.41
N LEU A 295 1.83 7.31 0.51
CA LEU A 295 2.37 6.20 1.29
C LEU A 295 3.66 5.64 0.66
N GLN A 296 3.72 5.59 -0.68
CA GLN A 296 4.93 5.23 -1.40
C GLN A 296 6.05 6.26 -1.20
N GLN A 297 5.71 7.56 -1.22
CA GLN A 297 6.66 8.63 -0.93
C GLN A 297 7.21 8.52 0.49
N ALA A 298 6.34 8.36 1.50
CA ALA A 298 6.74 8.21 2.90
C ALA A 298 7.63 6.97 3.14
N THR A 299 7.30 5.84 2.51
CA THR A 299 8.13 4.63 2.59
C THR A 299 9.48 4.80 1.89
N SER A 300 9.53 5.47 0.73
CA SER A 300 10.78 5.70 0.00
C SER A 300 11.75 6.63 0.74
N LEU A 301 11.24 7.69 1.38
CA LEU A 301 12.04 8.60 2.20
C LEU A 301 12.61 7.90 3.44
N ASN A 302 11.83 7.02 4.07
CA ASN A 302 12.30 6.23 5.22
C ASN A 302 13.36 5.18 4.82
N CYS A 303 13.30 4.62 3.61
CA CYS A 303 14.33 3.68 3.13
C CYS A 303 15.68 4.34 2.84
N VAL A 304 15.71 5.60 2.39
CA VAL A 304 16.98 6.31 2.12
C VAL A 304 17.71 6.68 3.42
N HIS A 305 16.98 6.93 4.52
CA HIS A 305 17.58 7.32 5.79
C HIS A 305 18.22 6.16 6.57
N LEU A 306 17.76 4.91 6.36
CA LEU A 306 18.27 3.72 7.07
C LEU A 306 19.41 2.99 6.35
N GLY A 307 19.73 3.34 5.09
CA GLY A 307 20.75 2.65 4.28
C GLY A 307 22.16 3.26 4.28
N GLY A 308 22.36 4.45 4.86
CA GLY A 308 23.60 5.23 4.69
C GLY A 308 24.74 4.98 5.67
N ASN A 309 24.48 4.42 6.86
CA ASN A 309 25.50 4.31 7.92
C ASN A 309 26.03 2.88 8.13
N GLY A 310 26.05 2.09 7.06
CA GLY A 310 26.87 0.88 6.98
C GLY A 310 28.34 1.26 6.85
N PHE A 311 28.96 1.71 7.94
CA PHE A 311 30.41 1.77 8.07
C PHE A 311 30.99 0.40 7.70
N GLY A 312 31.62 0.34 6.53
CA GLY A 312 32.51 -0.74 6.13
C GLY A 312 33.65 -0.84 7.13
N ARG A 313 33.43 -1.62 8.19
CA ARG A 313 34.43 -1.98 9.19
C ARG A 313 34.66 -3.48 9.08
N GLY A 314 35.63 -3.86 8.26
CA GLY A 314 36.11 -5.25 8.14
C GLY A 314 36.50 -5.57 6.70
N GLY A 315 37.75 -5.86 6.34
CA GLY A 315 38.89 -6.21 7.18
C GLY A 315 40.21 -5.84 6.54
N GLY A 316 41.11 -5.33 7.37
CA GLY A 316 42.54 -5.45 7.12
C GLY A 316 42.91 -6.92 7.24
N GLY A 317 43.20 -7.54 6.10
CA GLY A 317 43.99 -8.76 6.06
C GLY A 317 45.44 -8.40 6.37
N ILE A 318 45.93 -8.91 7.49
CA ILE A 318 47.36 -8.95 7.82
C ILE A 318 47.91 -10.20 7.14
N TYR A 319 48.75 -10.02 6.12
CA TYR A 319 49.82 -10.95 5.73
C TYR A 319 51.00 -10.15 5.20
#